data_AF-A1CIX4-F1
#
_entry.id   AF-A1CIX4-F1
#
_cell.length_a   1.000
_cell.length_b   1.000
_cell.length_c   1.000
_cell.angle_alpha   90.00
_cell.angle_beta   90.00
_cell.angle_gamma   90.00
#
_symmetry.space_group_name_H-M   'P 1'
#
loop_
_entity.id
_entity.type
_entity.pdbx_description
1 polymer ?
#
loop_
_entity_poly.entity_id
_entity_poly.type
_entity_poly.pdbx_seq_one_letter_code
_entity_poly.pdbx_strand_id
1 'polypeptide(L)'
;MFIPYRGPSKTKDQNTRRAINAFVAADANSRRRRRNEDAKSKPSSGTLQWLQIPHPKSDPQHPPGEGDGAGRGDRQAQSLAMARPIGGSRFYPLEGFVSKGPMTGRALSYYFDILLPHDARALGLGDAGTRSYGNGLLAWASKHNLILHGLSAFTLCSLDSQDSTGRTSRAITYHRNVLLKELHERLSRRQVDDVLIQAITLLIPVDDYLGHAEYGPVHLKGLNDVVQLRGGFGAIGTSDEAAFGSNLRMSVQVTMSLVEFHLQTNMNQESDTIVGPVSAPSSPSELQIKASGLPPGFRDLIDQGCISDQMIDVLYSFMDWSIKGREIDPSARGTWRCSTARDLNNLEKCIVVTLACLADDISAMGTHPATIIFRKPKQRAAMLARVAEVWDNPLFVDCVIWMCTVVSTPRNRDILCREAQRRLLLKAIRCRYCALQWGDIRQVLERFIYESGRAADWEEAWSRALKDPRLVTGETDPFCCPSPCVLPF
;
A
#
# COMPACT_ATOMS: atom_id res chain seq x y z
N MET A 1 -11.39 -21.04 -19.74
CA MET A 1 -11.05 -20.12 -20.85
C MET A 1 -10.67 -18.78 -20.23
N PHE A 2 -9.37 -18.52 -20.02
CA PHE A 2 -8.91 -17.25 -19.45
C PHE A 2 -8.97 -16.16 -20.51
N ILE A 3 -9.44 -14.99 -20.11
CA ILE A 3 -9.70 -13.84 -20.98
C ILE A 3 -8.36 -13.34 -21.55
N PRO A 4 -8.27 -13.04 -22.86
CA PRO A 4 -7.12 -12.33 -23.39
C PRO A 4 -6.97 -11.01 -22.62
N TYR A 5 -5.78 -10.73 -22.08
CA TYR A 5 -5.39 -9.41 -21.60
C TYR A 5 -5.37 -8.44 -22.80
N ARG A 6 -6.55 -8.10 -23.34
CA ARG A 6 -6.69 -7.00 -24.27
C ARG A 6 -6.43 -5.76 -23.44
N GLY A 7 -5.36 -5.03 -23.78
CA GLY A 7 -5.04 -3.75 -23.13
C GLY A 7 -6.29 -2.86 -23.03
N PRO A 8 -6.34 -1.96 -22.02
CA PRO A 8 -7.55 -1.31 -21.55
C PRO A 8 -8.46 -0.94 -22.72
N SER A 9 -9.59 -1.63 -22.81
CA SER A 9 -10.44 -1.67 -23.98
C SER A 9 -10.86 -0.25 -24.38
N LYS A 10 -11.07 -0.08 -25.69
CA LYS A 10 -11.62 1.14 -26.31
C LYS A 10 -13.01 1.55 -25.77
N THR A 11 -13.57 0.79 -24.82
CA THR A 11 -14.83 1.02 -24.13
C THR A 11 -14.69 1.80 -22.81
N LYS A 12 -13.51 2.34 -22.47
CA LYS A 12 -13.39 3.23 -21.30
C LYS A 12 -14.27 4.47 -21.46
N ASP A 13 -15.02 4.77 -20.39
CA ASP A 13 -15.70 6.05 -20.18
C ASP A 13 -14.72 7.22 -20.45
N GLN A 14 -15.25 8.24 -21.10
CA GLN A 14 -14.52 9.40 -21.56
C GLN A 14 -13.89 10.16 -20.38
N ASN A 15 -14.53 10.16 -19.21
CA ASN A 15 -14.00 10.84 -18.02
C ASN A 15 -12.81 10.08 -17.43
N THR A 16 -12.84 8.75 -17.41
CA THR A 16 -11.70 7.94 -16.98
C THR A 16 -10.50 8.07 -17.93
N ARG A 17 -10.74 8.16 -19.25
CA ARG A 17 -9.68 8.47 -20.23
C ARG A 17 -9.12 9.87 -20.03
N ARG A 18 -9.98 10.86 -19.78
CA ARG A 18 -9.54 12.23 -19.46
C ARG A 18 -8.75 12.27 -18.16
N ALA A 19 -9.11 11.52 -17.12
CA ALA A 19 -8.37 11.48 -15.87
C ALA A 19 -6.97 10.86 -16.02
N ILE A 20 -6.84 9.76 -16.78
CA ILE A 20 -5.55 9.14 -17.08
C ILE A 20 -4.70 10.06 -17.97
N ASN A 21 -5.29 10.65 -19.01
CA ASN A 21 -4.59 11.58 -19.89
C ASN A 21 -4.21 12.88 -19.16
N ALA A 22 -5.05 13.37 -18.24
CA ALA A 22 -4.76 14.51 -17.39
C ALA A 22 -3.65 14.20 -16.39
N PHE A 23 -3.60 12.99 -15.84
CA PHE A 23 -2.49 12.54 -14.99
C PHE A 23 -1.18 12.45 -15.77
N VAL A 24 -1.21 11.85 -16.97
CA VAL A 24 -0.04 11.78 -17.87
C VAL A 24 0.39 13.18 -18.32
N ALA A 25 -0.55 14.07 -18.62
CA ALA A 25 -0.27 15.45 -19.01
C ALA A 25 0.26 16.28 -17.84
N ALA A 26 -0.29 16.14 -16.63
CA ALA A 26 0.17 16.83 -15.42
C ALA A 26 1.58 16.37 -15.02
N ASP A 27 1.88 15.08 -15.14
CA ASP A 27 3.23 14.54 -14.93
C ASP A 27 4.21 15.03 -16.00
N ALA A 28 3.81 15.04 -17.27
CA ALA A 28 4.60 15.60 -18.36
C ALA A 28 4.87 17.12 -18.19
N ASN A 29 3.88 17.88 -17.71
CA ASN A 29 4.02 19.32 -17.49
C ASN A 29 4.90 19.62 -16.27
N SER A 30 4.81 18.80 -15.22
CA SER A 30 5.69 18.86 -14.05
C SER A 30 7.15 18.57 -14.43
N ARG A 31 7.38 17.60 -15.33
CA ARG A 31 8.72 17.31 -15.90
C ARG A 31 9.26 18.44 -16.76
N ARG A 32 8.40 19.12 -17.54
CA ARG A 32 8.79 20.25 -18.40
C ARG A 32 9.16 21.48 -17.57
N ARG A 33 8.44 21.76 -16.48
CA ARG A 33 8.80 22.83 -15.53
C ARG A 33 10.16 22.58 -14.88
N ARG A 34 10.41 21.36 -14.37
CA ARG A 34 11.72 20.99 -13.79
C ARG A 34 12.87 21.10 -14.78
N ARG A 35 12.69 20.64 -16.03
CA ARG A 35 13.70 20.80 -17.08
C ARG A 35 14.01 22.26 -17.43
N ASN A 36 12.99 23.13 -17.41
CA ASN A 36 13.19 24.55 -17.68
C ASN A 36 13.85 25.29 -16.50
N GLU A 37 13.66 24.83 -15.28
CA GLU A 37 14.37 25.33 -14.08
C GLU A 37 15.84 24.87 -14.08
N ASP A 38 16.11 23.63 -14.47
CA ASP A 38 17.48 23.09 -14.59
C ASP A 38 18.25 23.72 -15.79
N ALA A 39 17.57 24.02 -16.90
CA ALA A 39 18.19 24.65 -18.07
C ALA A 39 18.56 26.13 -17.86
N LYS A 40 17.96 26.81 -16.89
CA LYS A 40 18.32 28.20 -16.53
C LYS A 40 19.51 28.29 -15.56
N SER A 41 20.00 27.17 -15.03
CA SER A 41 21.02 27.17 -13.98
C SER A 41 22.42 26.68 -14.39
N LYS A 42 22.68 26.32 -15.66
CA LYS A 42 24.04 25.95 -16.09
C LYS A 42 24.42 26.41 -17.50
N PRO A 43 25.61 27.00 -17.69
CA PRO A 43 26.16 27.26 -19.02
C PRO A 43 26.68 25.96 -19.65
N SER A 44 26.58 25.91 -20.98
CA SER A 44 26.95 24.80 -21.86
C SER A 44 28.41 24.36 -21.71
N SER A 45 28.65 23.07 -21.54
CA SER A 45 29.84 22.42 -22.09
C SER A 45 29.55 20.95 -22.38
N GLY A 46 30.00 20.48 -23.54
CA GLY A 46 29.56 19.26 -24.18
C GLY A 46 30.50 18.05 -24.01
N THR A 47 30.06 17.01 -24.72
CA THR A 47 30.85 15.95 -25.36
C THR A 47 31.28 14.74 -24.52
N LEU A 48 30.93 13.58 -25.10
CA LEU A 48 31.16 12.19 -24.71
C LEU A 48 32.66 11.82 -24.65
N GLN A 49 33.03 10.96 -23.70
CA GLN A 49 34.12 10.00 -23.91
C GLN A 49 33.89 8.70 -23.13
N TRP A 50 34.04 7.59 -23.84
CA TRP A 50 33.81 6.21 -23.42
C TRP A 50 35.08 5.58 -22.82
N LEU A 51 34.88 4.61 -21.91
CA LEU A 51 35.75 3.46 -21.58
C LEU A 51 37.22 3.72 -21.20
N GLN A 52 37.56 3.44 -19.93
CA GLN A 52 38.73 2.62 -19.59
C GLN A 52 38.62 2.05 -18.16
N ILE A 53 38.77 0.73 -18.06
CA ILE A 53 38.93 -0.05 -16.81
C ILE A 53 40.43 -0.18 -16.56
N PRO A 54 40.89 -0.01 -15.31
CA PRO A 54 41.86 -0.99 -14.79
C PRO A 54 41.60 -1.39 -13.32
N HIS A 55 41.73 -2.69 -13.06
CA HIS A 55 42.03 -3.29 -11.74
C HIS A 55 43.46 -3.84 -11.80
N PRO A 56 44.07 -4.33 -10.69
CA PRO A 56 44.03 -3.88 -9.29
C PRO A 56 45.47 -3.71 -8.75
N LYS A 57 45.66 -3.20 -7.51
CA LYS A 57 46.87 -3.46 -6.70
C LYS A 57 46.64 -3.17 -5.20
N SER A 58 46.74 -4.24 -4.42
CA SER A 58 47.32 -4.43 -3.07
C SER A 58 47.34 -3.31 -2.02
N ASP A 59 46.83 -3.64 -0.83
CA ASP A 59 47.09 -2.99 0.48
C ASP A 59 48.58 -3.04 0.89
N PRO A 60 49.04 -2.23 1.89
CA PRO A 60 48.97 -2.66 3.30
C PRO A 60 48.59 -1.57 4.33
N GLN A 61 48.20 -2.07 5.51
CA GLN A 61 47.74 -1.43 6.76
C GLN A 61 48.72 -0.42 7.42
N HIS A 62 48.18 0.59 8.14
CA HIS A 62 48.42 0.85 9.58
C HIS A 62 47.58 2.06 10.11
N PRO A 63 47.05 2.02 11.36
CA PRO A 63 46.46 3.15 12.10
C PRO A 63 47.43 3.63 13.23
N PRO A 64 47.06 4.48 14.21
CA PRO A 64 46.03 5.53 14.33
C PRO A 64 46.63 6.92 14.68
N GLY A 65 45.84 8.00 14.63
CA GLY A 65 46.23 9.31 15.15
C GLY A 65 45.04 10.04 15.77
N GLU A 66 45.08 10.19 17.09
CA GLU A 66 44.18 11.00 17.91
C GLU A 66 44.34 12.50 17.60
N GLY A 67 43.24 13.24 17.69
CA GLY A 67 43.23 14.70 17.53
C GLY A 67 41.86 15.28 17.86
N ASP A 68 41.74 15.76 19.10
CA ASP A 68 40.62 16.51 19.67
C ASP A 68 40.18 17.71 18.81
N GLY A 69 38.88 17.96 18.79
CA GLY A 69 38.30 19.17 18.17
C GLY A 69 36.83 19.33 18.51
N ALA A 70 36.55 20.06 19.59
CA ALA A 70 35.22 20.40 20.07
C ALA A 70 34.41 21.27 19.09
N GLY A 71 33.09 21.07 19.09
CA GLY A 71 32.11 22.16 18.95
C GLY A 71 31.37 22.29 17.62
N ARG A 72 30.13 21.76 17.58
CA ARG A 72 28.88 22.52 17.33
C ARG A 72 27.73 21.55 17.07
N GLY A 73 26.71 21.64 17.92
CA GLY A 73 25.48 20.89 17.77
C GLY A 73 24.67 21.42 16.59
N ASP A 74 24.66 20.64 15.51
CA ASP A 74 23.57 20.65 14.55
C ASP A 74 22.75 19.38 14.76
N ARG A 75 21.51 19.55 15.23
CA ARG A 75 20.48 18.51 15.21
C ARG A 75 20.12 18.23 13.75
N GLN A 76 20.94 17.43 13.08
CA GLN A 76 20.55 16.76 11.85
C GLN A 76 19.36 15.87 12.16
N ALA A 77 18.23 16.19 11.54
CA ALA A 77 17.12 15.27 11.39
C ALA A 77 17.68 13.98 10.78
N GLN A 78 17.76 12.93 11.61
CA GLN A 78 17.99 11.57 11.16
C GLN A 78 16.78 11.16 10.31
N SER A 79 16.80 11.59 9.05
CA SER A 79 16.16 10.84 7.98
C SER A 79 16.71 9.42 8.10
N LEU A 80 15.81 8.45 8.24
CA LEU A 80 16.12 7.03 8.03
C LEU A 80 16.55 6.87 6.57
N ALA A 81 17.76 7.31 6.26
CA ALA A 81 18.47 6.94 5.05
C ALA A 81 18.74 5.45 5.21
N MET A 82 17.86 4.62 4.63
CA MET A 82 18.06 3.18 4.60
C MET A 82 19.46 2.92 4.06
N ALA A 83 20.23 2.18 4.84
CA ALA A 83 21.60 1.83 4.52
C ALA A 83 21.66 1.28 3.09
N ARG A 84 22.59 1.79 2.27
CA ARG A 84 23.15 0.98 1.18
C ARG A 84 23.52 -0.36 1.80
N PRO A 85 23.25 -1.53 1.17
CA PRO A 85 23.56 -2.81 1.78
C PRO A 85 25.03 -2.83 2.23
N ILE A 86 25.24 -2.70 3.54
CA ILE A 86 26.54 -2.79 4.20
C ILE A 86 26.73 -4.28 4.42
N GLY A 87 27.35 -4.94 3.45
CA GLY A 87 27.58 -6.38 3.52
C GLY A 87 28.18 -6.89 2.22
N GLY A 88 29.51 -6.94 2.16
CA GLY A 88 30.26 -7.63 1.11
C GLY A 88 30.08 -9.16 1.12
N SER A 89 29.19 -9.72 1.93
CA SER A 89 28.80 -11.13 1.92
C SER A 89 27.36 -11.26 1.43
N ARG A 90 27.19 -11.39 0.11
CA ARG A 90 25.87 -11.73 -0.46
C ARG A 90 25.48 -13.11 0.07
N PHE A 91 24.41 -13.21 0.85
CA PHE A 91 23.88 -14.49 1.35
C PHE A 91 23.40 -15.39 0.21
N TYR A 92 23.06 -14.82 -0.95
CA TYR A 92 22.52 -15.52 -2.09
C TYR A 92 23.34 -15.27 -3.37
N PRO A 93 23.76 -16.32 -4.10
CA PRO A 93 24.48 -16.17 -5.36
C PRO A 93 23.53 -15.70 -6.47
N LEU A 94 23.67 -14.43 -6.88
CA LEU A 94 22.83 -13.79 -7.91
C LEU A 94 23.52 -13.63 -9.26
N GLU A 95 24.57 -14.41 -9.52
CA GLU A 95 25.31 -14.37 -10.78
C GLU A 95 24.42 -14.87 -11.94
N GLY A 96 24.48 -14.17 -13.09
CA GLY A 96 23.73 -14.55 -14.31
C GLY A 96 22.32 -13.94 -14.46
N PHE A 97 21.74 -13.33 -13.42
CA PHE A 97 20.41 -12.72 -13.52
C PHE A 97 20.38 -11.32 -14.14
N VAL A 98 21.51 -10.60 -14.09
CA VAL A 98 21.60 -9.18 -14.48
C VAL A 98 21.22 -8.95 -15.95
N SER A 99 21.43 -9.94 -16.82
CA SER A 99 21.13 -9.86 -18.25
C SER A 99 19.68 -10.17 -18.63
N LYS A 100 18.83 -10.60 -17.67
CA LYS A 100 17.46 -11.06 -17.95
C LYS A 100 16.41 -9.95 -18.06
N GLY A 101 16.81 -8.69 -17.88
CA GLY A 101 15.90 -7.55 -17.96
C GLY A 101 16.45 -6.29 -17.30
N PRO A 102 15.76 -5.15 -17.48
CA PRO A 102 16.13 -3.90 -16.84
C PRO A 102 16.01 -4.03 -15.32
N MET A 103 17.08 -3.70 -14.60
CA MET A 103 17.09 -3.65 -13.12
C MET A 103 16.86 -5.00 -12.41
N THR A 104 16.81 -6.14 -13.11
CA THR A 104 16.63 -7.48 -12.52
C THR A 104 17.60 -7.75 -11.37
N GLY A 105 18.90 -7.50 -11.57
CA GLY A 105 19.91 -7.75 -10.54
C GLY A 105 19.70 -6.90 -9.27
N ARG A 106 19.31 -5.64 -9.43
CA ARG A 106 18.95 -4.76 -8.31
C ARG A 106 17.70 -5.25 -7.60
N ALA A 107 16.69 -5.67 -8.36
CA ALA A 107 15.44 -6.17 -7.81
C ALA A 107 15.66 -7.44 -6.98
N LEU A 108 16.36 -8.44 -7.53
CA LEU A 108 16.61 -9.69 -6.80
C LEU A 108 17.51 -9.48 -5.58
N SER A 109 18.59 -8.69 -5.68
CA SER A 109 19.41 -8.36 -4.51
C SER A 109 18.58 -7.71 -3.42
N TYR A 110 17.77 -6.69 -3.76
CA TYR A 110 16.90 -6.06 -2.78
C TYR A 110 15.87 -7.04 -2.20
N TYR A 111 15.32 -7.95 -3.01
CA TYR A 111 14.37 -8.94 -2.52
C TYR A 111 15.01 -9.83 -1.46
N PHE A 112 16.13 -10.47 -1.79
CA PHE A 112 16.76 -11.44 -0.91
C PHE A 112 17.43 -10.81 0.31
N ASP A 113 18.00 -9.60 0.17
CA ASP A 113 18.72 -8.93 1.25
C ASP A 113 17.78 -8.15 2.18
N ILE A 114 16.66 -7.61 1.65
CA ILE A 114 15.79 -6.68 2.39
C ILE A 114 14.36 -7.18 2.53
N LEU A 115 13.71 -7.71 1.49
CA LEU A 115 12.29 -8.11 1.59
C LEU A 115 12.09 -9.48 2.22
N LEU A 116 12.90 -10.47 1.85
CA LEU A 116 12.77 -11.86 2.27
C LEU A 116 12.72 -12.01 3.80
N PRO A 117 13.57 -11.36 4.61
CA PRO A 117 13.46 -11.45 6.08
C PRO A 117 12.14 -10.90 6.64
N HIS A 118 11.50 -9.95 5.95
CA HIS A 118 10.20 -9.42 6.37
C HIS A 118 9.05 -10.31 5.90
N ASP A 119 9.09 -10.79 4.65
CA ASP A 119 8.13 -11.76 4.12
C ASP A 119 8.13 -13.03 4.98
N ALA A 120 9.31 -13.54 5.33
CA ALA A 120 9.46 -14.73 6.15
C ALA A 120 8.90 -14.54 7.56
N ARG A 121 9.11 -13.38 8.19
CA ARG A 121 8.47 -13.05 9.48
C ARG A 121 6.95 -12.96 9.35
N ALA A 122 6.44 -12.36 8.29
CA ALA A 122 4.99 -12.28 8.03
C ALA A 122 4.37 -13.67 7.83
N LEU A 123 5.15 -14.63 7.31
CA LEU A 123 4.78 -16.04 7.18
C LEU A 123 5.00 -16.86 8.47
N GLY A 124 5.53 -16.26 9.54
CA GLY A 124 5.81 -16.95 10.81
C GLY A 124 7.03 -17.88 10.74
N LEU A 125 7.96 -17.67 9.81
CA LEU A 125 9.16 -18.48 9.65
C LEU A 125 10.27 -18.05 10.60
N GLY A 126 10.88 -19.02 11.28
CA GLY A 126 12.17 -18.84 11.95
C GLY A 126 13.35 -18.91 10.96
N ASP A 127 14.58 -18.66 11.42
CA ASP A 127 15.78 -18.52 10.57
C ASP A 127 16.03 -19.70 9.62
N ALA A 128 15.77 -20.93 10.06
CA ALA A 128 15.89 -22.11 9.21
C ALA A 128 14.83 -22.14 8.11
N GLY A 129 13.58 -21.80 8.44
CA GLY A 129 12.48 -21.68 7.48
C GLY A 129 12.71 -20.56 6.48
N THR A 130 13.20 -19.39 6.93
CA THR A 130 13.56 -18.26 6.08
C THR A 130 14.61 -18.66 5.05
N ARG A 131 15.67 -19.37 5.45
CA ARG A 131 16.70 -19.86 4.54
C ARG A 131 16.17 -20.90 3.56
N SER A 132 15.36 -21.85 4.01
CA SER A 132 14.75 -22.86 3.13
C SER A 132 13.86 -22.20 2.06
N TYR A 133 12.97 -21.30 2.49
CA TYR A 133 12.08 -20.54 1.61
C TYR A 133 12.85 -19.65 0.62
N GLY A 134 13.88 -18.93 1.10
CA GLY A 134 14.77 -18.13 0.26
C GLY A 134 15.50 -18.95 -0.80
N ASN A 135 16.09 -20.09 -0.40
CA ASN A 135 16.76 -21.00 -1.32
C ASN A 135 15.80 -21.58 -2.37
N GLY A 136 14.58 -21.96 -1.96
CA GLY A 136 13.54 -22.40 -2.88
C GLY A 136 13.17 -21.32 -3.90
N LEU A 137 12.92 -20.09 -3.45
CA LEU A 137 12.61 -18.97 -4.34
C LEU A 137 13.75 -18.66 -5.30
N LEU A 138 15.00 -18.72 -4.85
CA LEU A 138 16.17 -18.52 -5.71
C LEU A 138 16.29 -19.65 -6.75
N ALA A 139 16.09 -20.90 -6.34
CA ALA A 139 16.09 -22.05 -7.23
C ALA A 139 14.96 -21.95 -8.28
N TRP A 140 13.77 -21.51 -7.87
CA TRP A 140 12.67 -21.25 -8.80
C TRP A 140 12.94 -20.08 -9.73
N ALA A 141 13.51 -18.97 -9.23
CA ALA A 141 13.87 -17.82 -10.05
C ALA A 141 14.97 -18.15 -11.09
N SER A 142 15.91 -19.05 -10.77
CA SER A 142 16.93 -19.51 -11.72
C SER A 142 16.38 -20.41 -12.82
N LYS A 143 15.37 -21.25 -12.50
CA LYS A 143 14.80 -22.23 -13.44
C LYS A 143 13.57 -21.72 -14.21
N HIS A 144 12.83 -20.77 -13.65
CA HIS A 144 11.54 -20.34 -14.17
C HIS A 144 11.49 -18.83 -14.35
N ASN A 145 11.45 -18.39 -15.62
CA ASN A 145 11.33 -16.97 -15.97
C ASN A 145 10.11 -16.31 -15.32
N LEU A 146 8.99 -17.03 -15.16
CA LEU A 146 7.81 -16.54 -14.43
C LEU A 146 8.17 -16.00 -13.04
N ILE A 147 8.87 -16.79 -12.25
CA ILE A 147 9.21 -16.43 -10.86
C ILE A 147 10.23 -15.30 -10.86
N LEU A 148 11.23 -15.34 -11.75
CA LEU A 148 12.20 -14.26 -11.90
C LEU A 148 11.53 -12.92 -12.20
N HIS A 149 10.67 -12.88 -13.22
CA HIS A 149 10.03 -11.63 -13.63
C HIS A 149 8.97 -11.19 -12.61
N GLY A 150 8.23 -12.13 -11.99
CA GLY A 150 7.29 -11.83 -10.90
C GLY A 150 7.96 -11.22 -9.67
N LEU A 151 9.02 -11.86 -9.16
CA LEU A 151 9.79 -11.34 -8.02
C LEU A 151 10.41 -9.99 -8.34
N SER A 152 10.96 -9.84 -9.55
CA SER A 152 11.54 -8.56 -9.99
C SER A 152 10.50 -7.45 -10.03
N ALA A 153 9.34 -7.68 -10.65
CA ALA A 153 8.27 -6.70 -10.71
C ALA A 153 7.76 -6.32 -9.31
N PHE A 154 7.45 -7.32 -8.47
CA PHE A 154 7.00 -7.12 -7.09
C PHE A 154 7.99 -6.29 -6.28
N THR A 155 9.27 -6.61 -6.38
CA THR A 155 10.32 -5.90 -5.63
C THR A 155 10.48 -4.48 -6.11
N LEU A 156 10.47 -4.26 -7.43
CA LEU A 156 10.57 -2.92 -8.01
C LEU A 156 9.38 -2.03 -7.63
N CYS A 157 8.17 -2.57 -7.43
CA CYS A 157 7.03 -1.80 -6.89
C CYS A 157 7.34 -1.20 -5.51
N SER A 158 8.13 -1.89 -4.68
CA SER A 158 8.58 -1.38 -3.38
C SER A 158 9.64 -0.28 -3.48
N LEU A 159 10.33 -0.18 -4.62
CA LEU A 159 11.41 0.77 -4.88
C LEU A 159 10.98 1.97 -5.74
N ASP A 160 9.80 1.93 -6.36
CA ASP A 160 9.38 2.93 -7.36
C ASP A 160 9.27 4.34 -6.77
N SER A 161 8.82 4.47 -5.52
CA SER A 161 8.75 5.78 -4.84
C SER A 161 10.11 6.45 -4.66
N GLN A 162 11.21 5.68 -4.71
CA GLN A 162 12.57 6.17 -4.55
C GLN A 162 13.20 6.60 -5.89
N ASP A 163 12.58 6.27 -7.04
CA ASP A 163 13.12 6.58 -8.36
C ASP A 163 12.37 7.73 -9.04
N SER A 164 12.97 8.92 -8.99
CA SER A 164 12.46 10.11 -9.68
C SER A 164 12.67 10.07 -11.21
N THR A 165 13.47 9.13 -11.73
CA THR A 165 13.81 9.04 -13.15
C THR A 165 12.78 8.26 -13.98
N GLY A 166 11.88 7.51 -13.32
CA GLY A 166 10.89 6.65 -13.95
C GLY A 166 11.47 5.40 -14.63
N ARG A 167 12.74 5.05 -14.34
CA ARG A 167 13.36 3.81 -14.81
C ARG A 167 12.74 2.61 -14.12
N THR A 168 12.47 2.70 -12.82
CA THR A 168 11.81 1.65 -12.03
C THR A 168 10.43 1.33 -12.58
N SER A 169 9.56 2.33 -12.77
CA SER A 169 8.25 2.16 -13.40
C SER A 169 8.28 1.45 -14.77
N ARG A 170 9.25 1.81 -15.65
CA ARG A 170 9.44 1.12 -16.93
C ARG A 170 9.89 -0.32 -16.76
N ALA A 171 10.79 -0.59 -15.81
CA ALA A 171 11.24 -1.93 -15.50
C ALA A 171 10.09 -2.80 -14.93
N ILE A 172 9.27 -2.27 -14.03
CA ILE A 172 8.05 -2.95 -13.52
C ILE A 172 7.18 -3.38 -14.70
N THR A 173 6.89 -2.45 -15.62
CA THR A 173 6.05 -2.72 -16.80
C THR A 173 6.66 -3.78 -17.71
N TYR A 174 7.98 -3.74 -17.94
CA TYR A 174 8.68 -4.77 -18.71
C TYR A 174 8.53 -6.15 -18.07
N HIS A 175 8.87 -6.29 -16.79
CA HIS A 175 8.82 -7.57 -16.08
C HIS A 175 7.40 -8.12 -16.02
N ARG A 176 6.41 -7.27 -15.74
CA ARG A 176 4.98 -7.61 -15.79
C ARG A 176 4.55 -8.16 -17.15
N ASN A 177 4.94 -7.52 -18.25
CA ASN A 177 4.53 -7.95 -19.59
C ASN A 177 5.15 -9.30 -19.97
N VAL A 178 6.41 -9.54 -19.60
CA VAL A 178 7.07 -10.84 -19.81
C VAL A 178 6.38 -11.93 -18.98
N LEU A 179 6.10 -11.64 -17.71
CA LEU A 179 5.36 -12.52 -16.80
C LEU A 179 4.00 -12.91 -17.38
N LEU A 180 3.21 -11.94 -17.84
CA LEU A 180 1.90 -12.17 -18.44
C LEU A 180 1.95 -13.04 -19.70
N LYS A 181 2.94 -12.81 -20.57
CA LYS A 181 3.13 -13.60 -21.80
C LYS A 181 3.39 -15.07 -21.46
N GLU A 182 4.32 -15.31 -20.56
CA GLU A 182 4.71 -16.66 -20.14
C GLU A 182 3.57 -17.37 -19.38
N LEU A 183 2.82 -16.63 -18.56
CA LEU A 183 1.67 -17.15 -17.83
C LEU A 183 0.58 -17.60 -18.81
N HIS A 184 0.32 -16.80 -19.84
CA HIS A 184 -0.62 -17.16 -20.90
C HIS A 184 -0.16 -18.42 -21.66
N GLU A 185 1.12 -18.53 -21.98
CA GLU A 185 1.71 -19.69 -22.64
C GLU A 185 1.53 -20.97 -21.80
N ARG A 186 1.85 -20.95 -20.50
CA ARG A 186 1.63 -22.09 -19.61
C ARG A 186 0.18 -22.49 -19.47
N LEU A 187 -0.71 -21.51 -19.28
CA LEU A 187 -2.15 -21.77 -19.20
C LEU A 187 -2.69 -22.37 -20.51
N SER A 188 -2.20 -21.92 -21.67
CA SER A 188 -2.60 -22.48 -22.96
C SER A 188 -2.21 -23.95 -23.12
N ARG A 189 -1.08 -24.34 -22.52
CA ARG A 189 -0.59 -25.73 -22.44
C ARG A 189 -1.22 -26.53 -21.30
N ARG A 190 -2.13 -25.94 -20.52
CA ARG A 190 -2.74 -26.53 -19.31
C ARG A 190 -1.71 -27.00 -18.27
N GLN A 191 -0.56 -26.34 -18.21
CA GLN A 191 0.47 -26.62 -17.21
C GLN A 191 0.12 -25.88 -15.92
N VAL A 192 -0.50 -26.58 -14.97
CA VAL A 192 -0.88 -26.06 -13.66
C VAL A 192 0.00 -26.70 -12.59
N ASP A 193 0.97 -25.94 -12.09
CA ASP A 193 1.91 -26.34 -11.04
C ASP A 193 2.03 -25.24 -9.97
N ASP A 194 2.76 -25.55 -8.89
CA ASP A 194 2.98 -24.60 -7.79
C ASP A 194 3.76 -23.36 -8.24
N VAL A 195 4.57 -23.49 -9.29
CA VAL A 195 5.30 -22.37 -9.93
C VAL A 195 4.33 -21.40 -10.59
N LEU A 196 3.33 -21.89 -11.33
CA LEU A 196 2.29 -21.05 -11.92
C LEU A 196 1.46 -20.35 -10.84
N ILE A 197 1.09 -21.07 -9.78
CA ILE A 197 0.35 -20.50 -8.65
C ILE A 197 1.14 -19.36 -8.02
N GLN A 198 2.42 -19.57 -7.72
CA GLN A 198 3.29 -18.53 -7.17
C GLN A 198 3.49 -17.35 -8.14
N ALA A 199 3.54 -17.60 -9.43
CA ALA A 199 3.62 -16.54 -10.43
C ALA A 199 2.36 -15.64 -10.42
N ILE A 200 1.17 -16.24 -10.25
CA ILE A 200 -0.09 -15.51 -10.12
C ILE A 200 -0.11 -14.72 -8.80
N THR A 201 0.31 -15.31 -7.68
CA THR A 201 0.35 -14.60 -6.38
C THR A 201 1.32 -13.43 -6.38
N LEU A 202 2.38 -13.46 -7.19
CA LEU A 202 3.27 -12.31 -7.41
C LEU A 202 2.68 -11.26 -8.37
N LEU A 203 1.98 -11.69 -9.42
CA LEU A 203 1.37 -10.80 -10.41
C LEU A 203 0.26 -9.93 -9.80
N ILE A 204 -0.58 -10.52 -8.95
CA ILE A 204 -1.76 -9.85 -8.41
C ILE A 204 -1.40 -8.55 -7.66
N PRO A 205 -0.50 -8.56 -6.66
CA PRO A 205 -0.08 -7.33 -5.97
C PRO A 205 0.60 -6.32 -6.90
N VAL A 206 1.27 -6.77 -7.97
CA VAL A 206 1.89 -5.89 -8.97
C VAL A 206 0.83 -5.16 -9.79
N ASP A 207 -0.15 -5.88 -10.32
CA ASP A 207 -1.28 -5.29 -11.05
C ASP A 207 -2.06 -4.31 -10.17
N ASP A 208 -2.28 -4.72 -8.94
CA ASP A 208 -3.00 -3.98 -7.94
C ASP A 208 -2.25 -2.70 -7.52
N TYR A 209 -0.91 -2.75 -7.43
CA TYR A 209 -0.04 -1.58 -7.23
C TYR A 209 -0.11 -0.59 -8.39
N LEU A 210 -0.07 -1.09 -9.63
CA LEU A 210 -0.14 -0.30 -10.86
C LEU A 210 -1.53 0.32 -11.09
N GLY A 211 -2.50 0.04 -10.23
CA GLY A 211 -3.84 0.59 -10.30
C GLY A 211 -4.75 -0.15 -11.27
N HIS A 212 -4.40 -1.38 -11.66
CA HIS A 212 -5.25 -2.26 -12.46
C HIS A 212 -6.29 -3.00 -11.60
N ALA A 213 -6.96 -2.27 -10.70
CA ALA A 213 -7.92 -2.83 -9.76
C ALA A 213 -9.11 -3.51 -10.46
N GLU A 214 -9.41 -3.11 -11.72
CA GLU A 214 -10.42 -3.75 -12.56
C GLU A 214 -10.13 -5.23 -12.86
N TYR A 215 -8.88 -5.67 -12.75
CA TYR A 215 -8.52 -7.08 -12.92
C TYR A 215 -8.76 -7.91 -11.66
N GLY A 216 -9.11 -7.29 -10.52
CA GLY A 216 -9.36 -7.98 -9.24
C GLY A 216 -10.32 -9.18 -9.35
N PRO A 217 -11.52 -9.05 -9.95
CA PRO A 217 -12.44 -10.19 -10.04
C PRO A 217 -11.90 -11.32 -10.93
N VAL A 218 -11.20 -10.96 -12.00
CA VAL A 218 -10.59 -11.91 -12.94
C VAL A 218 -9.42 -12.65 -12.28
N HIS A 219 -8.60 -11.93 -11.53
CA HIS A 219 -7.48 -12.47 -10.76
C HIS A 219 -7.98 -13.45 -9.69
N LEU A 220 -8.99 -13.07 -8.92
CA LEU A 220 -9.55 -13.92 -7.87
C LEU A 220 -10.18 -15.19 -8.43
N LYS A 221 -11.04 -15.06 -9.45
CA LYS A 221 -11.63 -16.21 -10.14
C LYS A 221 -10.54 -17.09 -10.74
N GLY A 222 -9.57 -16.45 -11.38
CA GLY A 222 -8.46 -17.10 -12.04
C GLY A 222 -7.58 -17.93 -11.12
N LEU A 223 -7.20 -17.37 -9.98
CA LEU A 223 -6.44 -18.07 -8.95
C LEU A 223 -7.25 -19.23 -8.38
N ASN A 224 -8.54 -19.04 -8.11
CA ASN A 224 -9.44 -20.12 -7.69
C ASN A 224 -9.48 -21.27 -8.71
N ASP A 225 -9.67 -20.96 -10.00
CA ASP A 225 -9.72 -21.96 -11.07
C ASP A 225 -8.40 -22.77 -11.13
N VAL A 226 -7.24 -22.11 -11.00
CA VAL A 226 -5.92 -22.78 -11.00
C VAL A 226 -5.73 -23.63 -9.74
N VAL A 227 -6.16 -23.16 -8.57
CA VAL A 227 -6.11 -23.94 -7.31
C VAL A 227 -6.98 -25.20 -7.41
N GLN A 228 -8.18 -25.09 -7.98
CA GLN A 228 -9.04 -26.26 -8.21
C GLN A 228 -8.40 -27.25 -9.17
N LEU A 229 -7.83 -26.77 -10.29
CA LEU A 229 -7.10 -27.61 -11.24
C LEU A 229 -5.87 -28.30 -10.64
N ARG A 230 -5.23 -27.70 -9.63
CA ARG A 230 -4.11 -28.28 -8.90
C ARG A 230 -4.50 -29.46 -7.99
N GLY A 231 -5.80 -29.66 -7.74
CA GLY A 231 -6.34 -30.64 -6.79
C GLY A 231 -6.91 -30.02 -5.51
N GLY A 232 -7.20 -28.72 -5.52
CA GLY A 232 -7.71 -27.98 -4.37
C GLY A 232 -6.60 -27.40 -3.48
N PHE A 233 -7.02 -26.65 -2.45
CA PHE A 233 -6.10 -25.87 -1.61
C PHE A 233 -5.07 -26.73 -0.86
N GLY A 234 -5.43 -27.95 -0.46
CA GLY A 234 -4.52 -28.88 0.22
C GLY A 234 -3.37 -29.40 -0.66
N ALA A 235 -3.51 -29.35 -1.99
CA ALA A 235 -2.49 -29.82 -2.93
C ALA A 235 -1.40 -28.76 -3.21
N ILE A 236 -1.61 -27.50 -2.81
CA ILE A 236 -0.67 -26.41 -3.04
C ILE A 236 0.57 -26.57 -2.16
N GLY A 237 1.75 -26.40 -2.76
CA GLY A 237 3.04 -26.46 -2.09
C GLY A 237 3.62 -27.88 -2.00
N THR A 238 2.93 -28.87 -2.56
CA THR A 238 3.38 -30.27 -2.58
C THR A 238 4.47 -30.54 -3.62
N SER A 239 4.71 -29.63 -4.58
CA SER A 239 5.80 -29.77 -5.56
C SER A 239 7.19 -29.62 -4.94
N ASP A 240 7.29 -28.89 -3.83
CA ASP A 240 8.53 -28.70 -3.06
C ASP A 240 8.14 -28.36 -1.61
N GLU A 241 7.79 -29.41 -0.87
CA GLU A 241 7.25 -29.28 0.50
C GLU A 241 8.28 -28.71 1.48
N ALA A 242 9.56 -29.00 1.27
CA ALA A 242 10.64 -28.54 2.14
C ALA A 242 10.90 -27.03 2.05
N ALA A 243 10.78 -26.46 0.85
CA ALA A 243 10.98 -25.02 0.65
C ALA A 243 9.68 -24.21 0.79
N PHE A 244 8.57 -24.74 0.29
CA PHE A 244 7.33 -23.98 0.14
C PHE A 244 6.19 -24.52 0.98
N GLY A 245 5.83 -25.80 0.84
CA GLY A 245 4.84 -26.48 1.69
C GLY A 245 3.63 -25.61 2.09
N SER A 246 3.40 -25.46 3.40
CA SER A 246 2.35 -24.60 3.96
C SER A 246 2.50 -23.10 3.67
N ASN A 247 3.70 -22.63 3.38
CA ASN A 247 3.98 -21.21 3.16
C ASN A 247 3.40 -20.73 1.83
N LEU A 248 3.42 -21.57 0.80
CA LEU A 248 2.75 -21.23 -0.46
C LEU A 248 1.23 -21.16 -0.29
N ARG A 249 0.65 -22.08 0.50
CA ARG A 249 -0.77 -22.01 0.88
C ARG A 249 -1.11 -20.70 1.58
N MET A 250 -0.29 -20.32 2.56
CA MET A 250 -0.44 -19.04 3.26
C MET A 250 -0.33 -17.85 2.30
N SER A 251 0.65 -17.84 1.39
CA SER A 251 0.81 -16.78 0.38
C SER A 251 -0.40 -16.65 -0.55
N VAL A 252 -0.95 -17.78 -1.01
CA VAL A 252 -2.18 -17.82 -1.81
C VAL A 252 -3.35 -17.25 -1.02
N GLN A 253 -3.54 -17.68 0.21
CA GLN A 253 -4.62 -17.20 1.07
C GLN A 253 -4.52 -15.69 1.33
N VAL A 254 -3.33 -15.19 1.68
CA VAL A 254 -3.09 -13.76 1.87
C VAL A 254 -3.41 -12.98 0.60
N THR A 255 -3.01 -13.48 -0.56
CA THR A 255 -3.27 -12.83 -1.85
C THR A 255 -4.76 -12.80 -2.17
N MET A 256 -5.47 -13.92 -1.98
CA MET A 256 -6.92 -14.00 -2.18
C MET A 256 -7.66 -13.04 -1.25
N SER A 257 -7.35 -13.06 0.05
CA SER A 257 -7.96 -12.16 1.03
C SER A 257 -7.67 -10.68 0.73
N LEU A 258 -6.48 -10.35 0.23
CA LEU A 258 -6.14 -8.99 -0.20
C LEU A 258 -7.04 -8.54 -1.36
N VAL A 259 -7.20 -9.39 -2.38
CA VAL A 259 -8.06 -9.06 -3.54
C VAL A 259 -9.51 -8.96 -3.13
N GLU A 260 -10.01 -9.90 -2.34
CA GLU A 260 -11.39 -9.87 -1.82
C GLU A 260 -11.65 -8.59 -1.03
N PHE A 261 -10.75 -8.22 -0.13
CA PHE A 261 -10.82 -6.97 0.62
C PHE A 261 -10.85 -5.75 -0.32
N HIS A 262 -10.04 -5.74 -1.37
CA HIS A 262 -10.03 -4.65 -2.36
C HIS A 262 -11.32 -4.58 -3.17
N LEU A 263 -11.90 -5.73 -3.54
CA LEU A 263 -13.17 -5.77 -4.25
C LEU A 263 -14.32 -5.27 -3.38
N GLN A 264 -14.38 -5.71 -2.12
CA GLN A 264 -15.41 -5.30 -1.16
C GLN A 264 -15.34 -3.80 -0.82
N THR A 265 -14.13 -3.24 -0.79
CA THR A 265 -13.89 -1.84 -0.44
C THR A 265 -13.73 -0.91 -1.66
N ASN A 266 -13.97 -1.41 -2.88
CA ASN A 266 -13.91 -0.60 -4.09
C ASN A 266 -15.19 0.25 -4.24
N MET A 267 -15.04 1.57 -4.14
CA MET A 267 -16.14 2.52 -4.26
C MET A 267 -16.32 3.08 -5.69
N ASN A 268 -15.53 2.59 -6.66
CA ASN A 268 -15.65 3.02 -8.06
C ASN A 268 -16.72 2.23 -8.85
N GLN A 269 -17.40 1.26 -8.23
CA GLN A 269 -18.61 0.71 -8.82
C GLN A 269 -19.74 1.66 -8.45
N GLU A 270 -20.40 2.23 -9.47
CA GLU A 270 -21.74 2.80 -9.35
C GLU A 270 -22.63 1.70 -8.78
N SER A 271 -22.67 1.64 -7.46
CA SER A 271 -23.66 0.89 -6.74
C SER A 271 -24.98 1.63 -6.98
N ASP A 272 -25.64 1.29 -8.09
CA ASP A 272 -27.09 1.46 -8.31
C ASP A 272 -27.89 0.58 -7.31
N THR A 273 -27.37 0.41 -6.09
CA THR A 273 -28.12 -0.19 -5.00
C THR A 273 -29.09 0.89 -4.53
N ILE A 274 -30.20 0.98 -5.25
CA ILE A 274 -31.50 1.31 -4.67
C ILE A 274 -31.53 0.65 -3.30
N VAL A 275 -31.68 1.45 -2.26
CA VAL A 275 -31.86 1.04 -0.86
C VAL A 275 -32.97 -0.02 -0.82
N GLY A 276 -32.58 -1.29 -0.95
CA GLY A 276 -33.44 -2.42 -0.67
C GLY A 276 -33.66 -2.46 0.84
N PRO A 277 -34.84 -2.87 1.31
CA PRO A 277 -35.16 -2.83 2.72
C PRO A 277 -34.12 -3.63 3.49
N VAL A 278 -33.37 -2.90 4.33
CA VAL A 278 -32.48 -3.47 5.34
C VAL A 278 -33.30 -4.50 6.11
N SER A 279 -32.76 -5.72 6.23
CA SER A 279 -33.31 -6.78 7.08
C SER A 279 -33.78 -6.17 8.39
N ALA A 280 -35.00 -6.52 8.83
CA ALA A 280 -35.69 -5.88 9.96
C ALA A 280 -34.70 -5.49 11.07
N PRO A 281 -34.58 -4.19 11.41
CA PRO A 281 -33.57 -3.74 12.34
C PRO A 281 -33.75 -4.45 13.69
N SER A 282 -32.65 -4.92 14.26
CA SER A 282 -32.63 -5.29 15.68
C SER A 282 -33.21 -4.13 16.49
N SER A 283 -33.91 -4.44 17.58
CA SER A 283 -34.53 -3.37 18.38
C SER A 283 -33.44 -2.39 18.84
N PRO A 284 -33.70 -1.07 18.85
CA PRO A 284 -32.68 -0.06 19.21
C PRO A 284 -31.98 -0.35 20.54
N SER A 285 -32.71 -0.96 21.49
CA SER A 285 -32.18 -1.39 22.79
C SER A 285 -31.13 -2.50 22.67
N GLU A 286 -31.31 -3.49 21.79
CA GLU A 286 -30.36 -4.60 21.64
C GLU A 286 -29.06 -4.13 20.98
N LEU A 287 -29.16 -3.22 20.00
CA LEU A 287 -27.98 -2.66 19.34
C LEU A 287 -27.15 -1.78 20.26
N GLN A 288 -27.79 -1.00 21.12
CA GLN A 288 -27.09 -0.20 22.13
C GLN A 288 -26.35 -1.07 23.15
N ILE A 289 -26.97 -2.15 23.61
CA ILE A 289 -26.31 -3.11 24.50
C ILE A 289 -25.11 -3.72 23.79
N LYS A 290 -25.27 -4.14 22.53
CA LYS A 290 -24.19 -4.69 21.70
C LYS A 290 -23.07 -3.67 21.50
N ALA A 291 -23.37 -2.39 21.34
CA ALA A 291 -22.38 -1.34 21.09
C ALA A 291 -21.68 -0.78 22.34
N SER A 292 -22.11 -1.17 23.54
CA SER A 292 -21.64 -0.57 24.81
C SER A 292 -20.11 -0.57 24.99
N GLY A 293 -19.40 -1.60 24.49
CA GLY A 293 -17.95 -1.73 24.56
C GLY A 293 -17.17 -0.95 23.48
N LEU A 294 -17.85 -0.31 22.52
CA LEU A 294 -17.20 0.45 21.46
C LEU A 294 -16.83 1.89 21.89
N PRO A 295 -15.81 2.50 21.25
CA PRO A 295 -15.50 3.91 21.44
C PRO A 295 -16.71 4.82 21.19
N PRO A 296 -16.85 5.94 21.94
CA PRO A 296 -18.04 6.77 21.91
C PRO A 296 -18.39 7.30 20.51
N GLY A 297 -17.39 7.67 19.70
CA GLY A 297 -17.62 8.13 18.34
C GLY A 297 -18.25 7.08 17.42
N PHE A 298 -17.98 5.78 17.64
CA PHE A 298 -18.69 4.73 16.91
C PHE A 298 -20.10 4.48 17.48
N ARG A 299 -20.27 4.60 18.81
CA ARG A 299 -21.59 4.48 19.43
C ARG A 299 -22.55 5.56 18.94
N ASP A 300 -22.09 6.81 18.86
CA ASP A 300 -22.92 7.91 18.34
C ASP A 300 -23.40 7.64 16.91
N LEU A 301 -22.52 7.08 16.05
CA LEU A 301 -22.88 6.72 14.68
C LEU A 301 -23.88 5.56 14.61
N ILE A 302 -23.80 4.60 15.55
CA ILE A 302 -24.76 3.49 15.69
C ILE A 302 -26.11 4.03 16.19
N ASP A 303 -26.10 4.89 17.20
CA ASP A 303 -27.31 5.53 17.76
C ASP A 303 -28.05 6.37 16.72
N GLN A 304 -27.31 6.97 15.78
CA GLN A 304 -27.85 7.71 14.64
C GLN A 304 -28.25 6.83 13.45
N GLY A 305 -28.12 5.50 13.55
CA GLY A 305 -28.47 4.56 12.47
C GLY A 305 -27.58 4.65 11.23
N CYS A 306 -26.36 5.19 11.37
CA CYS A 306 -25.42 5.37 10.25
C CYS A 306 -24.53 4.13 10.01
N ILE A 307 -24.48 3.23 10.99
CA ILE A 307 -23.68 2.00 10.99
C ILE A 307 -24.60 0.80 11.19
N SER A 308 -24.43 -0.22 10.35
CA SER A 308 -25.17 -1.48 10.41
C SER A 308 -24.66 -2.43 11.50
N ASP A 309 -25.50 -3.38 11.89
CA ASP A 309 -25.19 -4.43 12.87
C ASP A 309 -23.96 -5.25 12.49
N GLN A 310 -23.74 -5.46 11.19
CA GLN A 310 -22.59 -6.21 10.66
C GLN A 310 -21.29 -5.46 10.92
N MET A 311 -21.31 -4.13 10.80
CA MET A 311 -20.15 -3.30 11.05
C MET A 311 -19.79 -3.27 12.55
N ILE A 312 -20.76 -3.45 13.45
CA ILE A 312 -20.50 -3.63 14.89
C ILE A 312 -19.58 -4.85 15.12
N ASP A 313 -19.84 -5.97 14.44
CA ASP A 313 -19.02 -7.18 14.56
C ASP A 313 -17.60 -6.97 14.01
N VAL A 314 -17.47 -6.21 12.92
CA VAL A 314 -16.16 -5.81 12.36
C VAL A 314 -15.37 -4.97 13.37
N LEU A 315 -16.02 -3.99 14.02
CA LEU A 315 -15.39 -3.15 15.03
C LEU A 315 -14.90 -3.98 16.23
N TYR A 316 -15.72 -4.91 16.74
CA TYR A 316 -15.30 -5.80 17.82
C TYR A 316 -14.17 -6.73 17.42
N SER A 317 -14.20 -7.28 16.20
CA SER A 317 -13.11 -8.10 15.67
C SER A 317 -11.79 -7.33 15.66
N PHE A 318 -11.81 -6.06 15.23
CA PHE A 318 -10.63 -5.21 15.25
C PHE A 318 -10.16 -4.93 16.68
N MET A 319 -11.07 -4.58 17.60
CA MET A 319 -10.71 -4.27 18.99
C MET A 319 -10.11 -5.48 19.71
N ASP A 320 -10.71 -6.66 19.55
CA ASP A 320 -10.21 -7.92 20.13
C ASP A 320 -8.80 -8.24 19.63
N TRP A 321 -8.58 -8.18 18.30
CA TRP A 321 -7.25 -8.30 17.72
C TRP A 321 -6.29 -7.24 18.29
N SER A 322 -6.77 -6.01 18.48
CA SER A 322 -5.93 -4.93 18.95
C SER A 322 -5.49 -5.09 20.39
N ILE A 323 -6.40 -5.51 21.27
CA ILE A 323 -6.13 -5.79 22.68
C ILE A 323 -5.15 -6.95 22.81
N LYS A 324 -5.38 -8.06 22.11
CA LYS A 324 -4.48 -9.24 22.11
C LYS A 324 -3.06 -8.90 21.64
N GLY A 325 -2.93 -7.91 20.77
CA GLY A 325 -1.65 -7.48 20.21
C GLY A 325 -0.95 -6.34 20.96
N ARG A 326 -1.44 -5.86 22.11
CA ARG A 326 -0.84 -4.70 22.82
C ARG A 326 0.56 -4.99 23.38
N GLU A 327 0.79 -6.20 23.87
CA GLU A 327 2.06 -6.59 24.50
C GLU A 327 3.05 -7.20 23.49
N ILE A 328 2.61 -7.43 22.26
CA ILE A 328 3.45 -8.00 21.20
C ILE A 328 4.19 -6.86 20.52
N ASP A 329 5.50 -7.03 20.33
CA ASP A 329 6.30 -6.10 19.55
C ASP A 329 5.66 -5.86 18.16
N PRO A 330 5.49 -4.61 17.71
CA PRO A 330 4.86 -4.32 16.43
C PRO A 330 5.51 -5.04 15.25
N SER A 331 6.81 -5.37 15.28
CA SER A 331 7.47 -6.08 14.18
C SER A 331 7.17 -7.58 14.13
N ALA A 332 6.60 -8.14 15.21
CA ALA A 332 6.18 -9.54 15.32
C ALA A 332 4.65 -9.71 15.29
N ARG A 333 3.90 -8.62 15.47
CA ARG A 333 2.43 -8.65 15.46
C ARG A 333 1.88 -8.93 14.07
N GLY A 334 1.04 -9.96 13.94
CA GLY A 334 0.30 -10.26 12.72
C GLY A 334 -0.71 -9.17 12.38
N THR A 335 -0.92 -8.88 11.10
CA THR A 335 -1.84 -7.82 10.65
C THR A 335 -3.29 -8.30 10.68
N TRP A 336 -4.22 -7.41 11.05
CA TRP A 336 -5.64 -7.70 11.01
C TRP A 336 -6.18 -7.64 9.59
N ARG A 337 -6.99 -8.63 9.24
CA ARG A 337 -7.77 -8.67 8.00
C ARG A 337 -9.16 -9.16 8.37
N CYS A 338 -10.17 -8.50 7.82
CA CYS A 338 -11.56 -8.86 8.05
C CYS A 338 -12.19 -9.30 6.74
N SER A 339 -12.92 -10.41 6.79
CA SER A 339 -13.87 -10.78 5.75
C SER A 339 -15.12 -9.95 5.98
N THR A 340 -15.29 -8.86 5.22
CA THR A 340 -16.47 -8.02 5.34
C THR A 340 -17.63 -8.57 4.51
N ALA A 341 -18.85 -8.28 4.95
CA ALA A 341 -20.04 -8.55 4.17
C ALA A 341 -20.07 -7.69 2.90
N ARG A 342 -20.85 -8.11 1.90
CA ARG A 342 -20.89 -7.45 0.58
C ARG A 342 -21.69 -6.15 0.57
N ASP A 343 -22.50 -5.92 1.60
CA ASP A 343 -23.56 -4.90 1.58
C ASP A 343 -23.24 -3.67 2.44
N LEU A 344 -21.94 -3.38 2.64
CA LEU A 344 -21.51 -2.19 3.37
C LEU A 344 -21.83 -0.90 2.61
N ASN A 345 -22.31 0.12 3.34
CA ASN A 345 -22.47 1.46 2.80
C ASN A 345 -21.11 2.17 2.63
N ASN A 346 -21.10 3.34 1.99
CA ASN A 346 -19.84 4.06 1.69
C ASN A 346 -19.07 4.50 2.95
N LEU A 347 -19.76 4.95 4.00
CA LEU A 347 -19.14 5.30 5.28
C LEU A 347 -18.46 4.06 5.90
N GLU A 348 -19.18 2.94 5.97
CA GLU A 348 -18.66 1.69 6.53
C GLU A 348 -17.46 1.18 5.75
N LYS A 349 -17.51 1.22 4.41
CA LYS A 349 -16.35 0.91 3.56
C LYS A 349 -15.16 1.83 3.87
N CYS A 350 -15.37 3.12 4.09
CA CYS A 350 -14.31 4.04 4.52
C CYS A 350 -13.75 3.68 5.90
N ILE A 351 -14.61 3.32 6.87
CA ILE A 351 -14.20 2.90 8.21
C ILE A 351 -13.36 1.61 8.12
N VAL A 352 -13.84 0.59 7.40
CA VAL A 352 -13.13 -0.69 7.20
C VAL A 352 -11.74 -0.48 6.59
N VAL A 353 -11.64 0.37 5.56
CA VAL A 353 -10.37 0.72 4.95
C VAL A 353 -9.45 1.43 5.93
N THR A 354 -10.01 2.33 6.74
CA THR A 354 -9.26 3.04 7.78
C THR A 354 -8.75 2.07 8.85
N LEU A 355 -9.56 1.11 9.29
CA LEU A 355 -9.15 0.05 10.21
C LEU A 355 -8.02 -0.79 9.62
N ALA A 356 -8.11 -1.20 8.36
CA ALA A 356 -7.03 -1.94 7.69
C ALA A 356 -5.73 -1.12 7.60
N CYS A 357 -5.85 0.19 7.31
CA CYS A 357 -4.72 1.11 7.31
C CYS A 357 -4.05 1.21 8.70
N LEU A 358 -4.85 1.30 9.76
CA LEU A 358 -4.37 1.31 11.13
C LEU A 358 -3.73 -0.03 11.51
N ALA A 359 -4.36 -1.15 11.13
CA ALA A 359 -3.83 -2.49 11.37
C ALA A 359 -2.46 -2.67 10.75
N ASP A 360 -2.30 -2.22 9.51
CA ASP A 360 -1.00 -2.26 8.82
C ASP A 360 0.03 -1.44 9.60
N ASP A 361 -0.31 -0.23 9.99
CA ASP A 361 0.58 0.67 10.70
C ASP A 361 1.06 0.17 12.08
N ILE A 362 0.22 -0.58 12.79
CA ILE A 362 0.51 -1.06 14.17
C ILE A 362 0.97 -2.52 14.22
N SER A 363 1.12 -3.16 13.06
CA SER A 363 1.61 -4.53 12.91
C SER A 363 2.95 -4.58 12.17
N ALA A 364 3.44 -5.79 11.87
CA ALA A 364 4.70 -5.99 11.15
C ALA A 364 4.70 -5.28 9.78
N MET A 365 3.51 -5.10 9.19
CA MET A 365 3.30 -4.41 7.93
C MET A 365 3.69 -2.93 7.95
N GLY A 366 3.67 -2.28 9.11
CA GLY A 366 3.92 -0.85 9.24
C GLY A 366 5.39 -0.49 9.02
N THR A 367 6.27 -1.47 9.21
CA THR A 367 7.72 -1.38 8.98
C THR A 367 8.17 -2.20 7.77
N HIS A 368 7.25 -2.91 7.11
CA HIS A 368 7.56 -3.73 5.95
C HIS A 368 8.01 -2.85 4.77
N PRO A 369 9.14 -3.13 4.10
CA PRO A 369 9.61 -2.29 2.98
C PRO A 369 8.63 -2.28 1.80
N ALA A 370 7.89 -3.37 1.58
CA ALA A 370 6.80 -3.46 0.59
C ALA A 370 5.44 -2.91 1.08
N THR A 371 5.37 -2.21 2.21
CA THR A 371 4.10 -1.69 2.76
C THR A 371 3.33 -0.80 1.77
N ILE A 372 4.03 -0.13 0.84
CA ILE A 372 3.39 0.66 -0.23
C ILE A 372 2.43 -0.16 -1.11
N ILE A 373 2.72 -1.45 -1.33
CA ILE A 373 1.93 -2.36 -2.16
C ILE A 373 0.63 -2.73 -1.46
N PHE A 374 0.70 -3.04 -0.16
CA PHE A 374 -0.43 -3.53 0.62
C PHE A 374 -1.28 -2.39 1.17
N ARG A 375 -0.62 -1.39 1.77
CA ARG A 375 -1.28 -0.26 2.45
C ARG A 375 -1.88 0.75 1.47
N LYS A 376 -1.28 0.91 0.30
CA LYS A 376 -1.76 1.77 -0.81
C LYS A 376 -2.20 3.18 -0.37
N PRO A 377 -1.36 3.91 0.38
CA PRO A 377 -1.79 5.14 1.04
C PRO A 377 -2.29 6.20 0.05
N LYS A 378 -1.70 6.29 -1.15
CA LYS A 378 -2.15 7.23 -2.20
C LYS A 378 -3.54 6.89 -2.71
N GLN A 379 -3.80 5.62 -3.03
CA GLN A 379 -5.10 5.17 -3.52
C GLN A 379 -6.17 5.31 -2.44
N ARG A 380 -5.86 4.95 -1.18
CA ARG A 380 -6.82 5.08 -0.06
C ARG A 380 -7.13 6.53 0.29
N ALA A 381 -6.13 7.42 0.27
CA ALA A 381 -6.34 8.85 0.45
C ALA A 381 -7.19 9.46 -0.70
N ALA A 382 -6.90 9.08 -1.95
CA ALA A 382 -7.67 9.54 -3.10
C ALA A 382 -9.10 9.00 -3.10
N MET A 383 -9.30 7.75 -2.67
CA MET A 383 -10.64 7.17 -2.50
C MET A 383 -11.41 7.93 -1.43
N LEU A 384 -10.85 8.09 -0.22
CA LEU A 384 -11.53 8.80 0.87
C LEU A 384 -11.92 10.22 0.44
N ALA A 385 -11.03 10.93 -0.26
CA ALA A 385 -11.31 12.28 -0.75
C ALA A 385 -12.47 12.39 -1.76
N ARG A 386 -12.87 11.30 -2.43
CA ARG A 386 -13.90 11.26 -3.48
C ARG A 386 -15.30 10.89 -2.98
N VAL A 387 -15.45 10.38 -1.77
CA VAL A 387 -16.74 9.91 -1.24
C VAL A 387 -17.57 11.09 -0.73
N ALA A 388 -18.27 11.81 -1.62
CA ALA A 388 -18.99 13.04 -1.29
C ALA A 388 -19.93 12.88 -0.07
N GLU A 389 -20.71 11.79 -0.03
CA GLU A 389 -21.62 11.46 1.08
C GLU A 389 -20.97 11.51 2.48
N VAL A 390 -19.70 11.12 2.56
CA VAL A 390 -18.93 11.11 3.82
C VAL A 390 -18.49 12.52 4.22
N TRP A 391 -18.24 13.39 3.25
CA TRP A 391 -17.76 14.76 3.46
C TRP A 391 -18.89 15.78 3.64
N ASP A 392 -20.03 15.55 3.00
CA ASP A 392 -21.14 16.50 2.95
C ASP A 392 -22.08 16.36 4.16
N ASN A 393 -21.99 15.23 4.89
CA ASN A 393 -22.80 15.01 6.08
C ASN A 393 -22.10 15.53 7.36
N PRO A 394 -22.67 16.53 8.05
CA PRO A 394 -22.06 17.10 9.25
C PRO A 394 -21.94 16.12 10.43
N LEU A 395 -22.74 15.04 10.44
CA LEU A 395 -22.66 14.00 11.46
C LEU A 395 -21.34 13.23 11.41
N PHE A 396 -20.66 13.21 10.26
CA PHE A 396 -19.48 12.39 10.04
C PHE A 396 -18.16 13.14 10.24
N VAL A 397 -18.18 14.45 10.55
CA VAL A 397 -16.97 15.28 10.60
C VAL A 397 -15.92 14.73 11.57
N ASP A 398 -16.32 14.27 12.75
CA ASP A 398 -15.44 13.63 13.74
C ASP A 398 -14.81 12.34 13.17
N CYS A 399 -15.63 11.48 12.56
CA CYS A 399 -15.18 10.24 11.94
C CYS A 399 -14.21 10.53 10.77
N VAL A 400 -14.51 11.52 9.96
CA VAL A 400 -13.67 11.96 8.83
C VAL A 400 -12.31 12.44 9.30
N ILE A 401 -12.23 13.19 10.40
CA ILE A 401 -10.95 13.60 11.01
C ILE A 401 -10.14 12.37 11.40
N TRP A 402 -10.75 11.39 12.05
CA TRP A 402 -10.10 10.12 12.40
C TRP A 402 -9.62 9.36 11.16
N MET A 403 -10.48 9.19 10.15
CA MET A 403 -10.14 8.51 8.90
C MET A 403 -9.00 9.22 8.15
N CYS A 404 -9.08 10.54 8.02
CA CYS A 404 -8.05 11.34 7.35
C CYS A 404 -6.72 11.23 8.07
N THR A 405 -6.72 11.25 9.41
CA THR A 405 -5.50 11.06 10.20
C THR A 405 -4.87 9.72 9.86
N VAL A 406 -5.57 8.61 10.14
CA VAL A 406 -5.04 7.26 9.94
C VAL A 406 -4.64 6.99 8.49
N VAL A 407 -5.45 7.37 7.50
CA VAL A 407 -5.16 7.11 6.08
C VAL A 407 -3.97 7.94 5.58
N SER A 408 -3.82 9.18 6.05
CA SER A 408 -2.79 10.10 5.56
C SER A 408 -1.49 10.08 6.34
N THR A 409 -1.41 9.41 7.48
CA THR A 409 -0.19 9.32 8.31
C THR A 409 0.31 7.88 8.45
N PRO A 410 0.75 7.24 7.34
CA PRO A 410 1.32 5.89 7.42
C PRO A 410 2.54 5.86 8.34
N ARG A 411 2.80 4.71 8.98
CA ARG A 411 3.99 4.53 9.84
C ARG A 411 5.29 4.71 9.06
N ASN A 412 5.37 4.12 7.88
CA ASN A 412 6.42 4.44 6.92
C ASN A 412 6.09 5.79 6.27
N ARG A 413 6.82 6.85 6.61
CA ARG A 413 6.51 8.22 6.16
C ARG A 413 6.80 8.43 4.67
N ASP A 414 7.57 7.56 4.03
CA ASP A 414 8.03 7.73 2.65
C ASP A 414 7.04 7.18 1.61
N ILE A 415 6.05 6.40 2.03
CA ILE A 415 5.09 5.77 1.10
C ILE A 415 3.96 6.70 0.65
N LEU A 416 3.73 7.81 1.35
CA LEU A 416 2.79 8.85 0.95
C LEU A 416 3.51 10.19 0.78
N CYS A 417 3.32 10.84 -0.37
CA CYS A 417 3.92 12.15 -0.57
C CYS A 417 3.27 13.19 0.35
N ARG A 418 4.10 14.07 0.91
CA ARG A 418 3.66 15.10 1.87
C ARG A 418 2.52 15.97 1.35
N GLU A 419 2.49 16.27 0.05
CA GLU A 419 1.40 17.06 -0.54
C GLU A 419 0.06 16.32 -0.55
N ALA A 420 0.05 14.99 -0.75
CA ALA A 420 -1.20 14.22 -0.68
C ALA A 420 -1.72 14.14 0.76
N GLN A 421 -0.82 13.91 1.73
CA GLN A 421 -1.16 13.97 3.16
C GLN A 421 -1.74 15.34 3.52
N ARG A 422 -1.01 16.39 3.19
CA ARG A 422 -1.38 17.78 3.46
C ARG A 422 -2.75 18.13 2.88
N ARG A 423 -3.01 17.81 1.61
CA ARG A 423 -4.30 18.10 0.97
C ARG A 423 -5.48 17.43 1.67
N LEU A 424 -5.32 16.17 2.09
CA LEU A 424 -6.39 15.45 2.78
C LEU A 424 -6.67 16.03 4.16
N LEU A 425 -5.62 16.37 4.94
CA LEU A 425 -5.77 17.02 6.24
C LEU A 425 -6.37 18.43 6.12
N LEU A 426 -5.94 19.23 5.15
CA LEU A 426 -6.52 20.56 4.89
C LEU A 426 -8.00 20.47 4.50
N LYS A 427 -8.41 19.45 3.75
CA LYS A 427 -9.82 19.21 3.45
C LYS A 427 -10.61 18.95 4.74
N ALA A 428 -10.10 18.12 5.64
CA ALA A 428 -10.72 17.85 6.94
C ALA A 428 -10.84 19.11 7.82
N ILE A 429 -9.82 19.98 7.82
CA ILE A 429 -9.87 21.25 8.55
C ILE A 429 -10.98 22.15 8.01
N ARG A 430 -11.10 22.26 6.68
CA ARG A 430 -12.08 23.14 6.02
C ARG A 430 -13.54 22.70 6.22
N CYS A 431 -13.78 21.42 6.50
CA CYS A 431 -15.11 20.90 6.80
C CYS A 431 -15.60 21.27 8.22
N ARG A 432 -14.78 21.92 9.04
CA ARG A 432 -15.15 22.39 10.38
C ARG A 432 -15.47 23.88 10.37
N TYR A 433 -16.47 24.25 11.17
CA TYR A 433 -16.85 25.64 11.41
C TYR A 433 -15.94 26.38 12.41
N CYS A 434 -15.07 25.67 13.14
CA CYS A 434 -14.19 26.24 14.16
C CYS A 434 -12.71 25.97 13.87
N ALA A 435 -11.85 26.90 14.32
CA ALA A 435 -10.41 26.72 14.28
C ALA A 435 -10.01 25.54 15.18
N LEU A 436 -9.23 24.61 14.62
CA LEU A 436 -8.74 23.43 15.34
C LEU A 436 -7.33 23.68 15.88
N GLN A 437 -7.10 23.31 17.13
CA GLN A 437 -5.77 23.04 17.66
C GLN A 437 -5.55 21.54 17.78
N TRP A 438 -4.28 21.14 18.00
CA TRP A 438 -3.97 19.72 18.19
C TRP A 438 -4.76 19.09 19.35
N GLY A 439 -4.99 19.83 20.44
CA GLY A 439 -5.78 19.35 21.57
C GLY A 439 -7.21 18.92 21.15
N ASP A 440 -7.85 19.74 20.32
CA ASP A 440 -9.20 19.45 19.80
C ASP A 440 -9.18 18.21 18.89
N ILE A 441 -8.20 18.14 17.99
CA ILE A 441 -8.03 16.99 17.09
C ILE A 441 -7.81 15.72 17.90
N ARG A 442 -6.92 15.76 18.88
CA ARG A 442 -6.64 14.60 19.75
C ARG A 442 -7.89 14.14 20.47
N GLN A 443 -8.69 15.05 21.02
CA GLN A 443 -9.95 14.71 21.67
C GLN A 443 -10.90 14.00 20.70
N VAL A 444 -11.00 14.45 19.44
CA VAL A 444 -11.77 13.75 18.40
C VAL A 444 -11.21 12.35 18.14
N LEU A 445 -9.89 12.21 17.99
CA LEU A 445 -9.28 10.90 17.73
C LEU A 445 -9.51 9.91 18.89
N GLU A 446 -9.47 10.38 20.14
CA GLU A 446 -9.74 9.57 21.35
C GLU A 446 -11.19 9.11 21.46
N ARG A 447 -12.13 9.71 20.71
CA ARG A 447 -13.51 9.20 20.61
C ARG A 447 -13.63 7.94 19.75
N PHE A 448 -12.63 7.63 18.92
CA PHE A 448 -12.59 6.44 18.07
C PHE A 448 -11.46 5.50 18.54
N ILE A 449 -10.92 4.67 17.64
CA ILE A 449 -9.77 3.85 17.95
C ILE A 449 -8.51 4.72 17.86
N TYR A 450 -7.96 5.04 19.04
CA TYR A 450 -6.75 5.83 19.21
C TYR A 450 -5.56 4.95 19.59
N GLU A 451 -4.48 5.02 18.80
CA GLU A 451 -3.22 4.30 19.09
C GLU A 451 -2.19 5.30 19.63
N SER A 452 -1.88 5.20 20.92
CA SER A 452 -0.93 6.08 21.58
C SER A 452 0.48 6.00 20.97
N GLY A 453 0.88 4.81 20.49
CA GLY A 453 2.15 4.62 19.79
C GLY A 453 2.29 5.41 18.48
N ARG A 454 1.19 5.95 17.94
CA ARG A 454 1.18 6.79 16.72
C ARG A 454 0.93 8.27 16.99
N ALA A 455 0.62 8.64 18.22
CA ALA A 455 0.21 9.99 18.60
C ALA A 455 1.18 11.10 18.14
N ALA A 456 2.48 10.88 18.31
CA ALA A 456 3.51 11.86 17.91
C ALA A 456 3.57 12.07 16.39
N ASP A 457 3.40 11.02 15.59
CA ASP A 457 3.35 11.13 14.13
C ASP A 457 2.11 11.93 13.70
N TRP A 458 0.98 11.66 14.36
CA TRP A 458 -0.29 12.33 14.09
C TRP A 458 -0.21 13.82 14.45
N GLU A 459 0.34 14.14 15.63
CA GLU A 459 0.57 15.52 16.08
C GLU A 459 1.45 16.30 15.11
N GLU A 460 2.56 15.69 14.66
CA GLU A 460 3.48 16.33 13.72
C GLU A 460 2.78 16.63 12.38
N ALA A 461 1.98 15.71 11.86
CA ALA A 461 1.27 15.88 10.60
C ALA A 461 0.20 16.98 10.70
N TRP A 462 -0.60 16.97 11.77
CA TRP A 462 -1.64 17.98 11.99
C TRP A 462 -1.05 19.36 12.29
N SER A 463 0.00 19.44 13.10
CA SER A 463 0.68 20.70 13.40
C SER A 463 1.22 21.39 12.14
N ARG A 464 1.66 20.61 11.15
CA ARG A 464 2.05 21.15 9.84
C ARG A 464 0.86 21.63 9.02
N ALA A 465 -0.23 20.86 8.98
CA ALA A 465 -1.43 21.23 8.25
C ALA A 465 -2.10 22.49 8.83
N LEU A 466 -2.14 22.63 10.15
CA LEU A 466 -2.73 23.78 10.85
C LEU A 466 -1.93 25.08 10.65
N LYS A 467 -0.61 24.98 10.44
CA LYS A 467 0.27 26.13 10.17
C LYS A 467 0.31 26.52 8.70
N ASP A 468 -0.52 25.90 7.86
CA ASP A 468 -0.45 26.11 6.43
C ASP A 468 -1.07 27.45 6.02
N PRO A 469 -0.33 28.32 5.32
CA PRO A 469 -0.84 29.63 4.90
C PRO A 469 -2.01 29.52 3.91
N ARG A 470 -2.18 28.39 3.20
CA ARG A 470 -3.34 28.16 2.30
C ARG A 470 -4.67 27.97 3.05
N LEU A 471 -4.66 27.87 4.37
CA LEU A 471 -5.87 27.98 5.18
C LEU A 471 -6.41 29.42 5.20
N VAL A 472 -5.52 30.41 5.14
CA VAL A 472 -5.88 31.84 5.23
C VAL A 472 -6.29 32.41 3.87
N THR A 473 -5.66 31.96 2.78
CA THR A 473 -5.86 32.54 1.45
C THR A 473 -7.11 32.04 0.71
N GLY A 474 -7.82 31.05 1.24
CA GLY A 474 -9.04 30.52 0.63
C GLY A 474 -8.85 29.95 -0.78
N GLU A 475 -7.60 29.66 -1.21
CA GLU A 475 -7.36 29.09 -2.54
C GLU A 475 -8.15 27.78 -2.70
N THR A 476 -9.18 27.87 -3.53
CA THR A 476 -10.01 26.76 -3.97
C THR A 476 -9.18 25.86 -4.86
N ASP A 477 -9.02 24.61 -4.44
CA ASP A 477 -8.43 23.56 -5.24
C ASP A 477 -9.24 23.47 -6.56
N PRO A 478 -8.62 23.49 -7.77
CA PRO A 478 -9.35 23.43 -9.05
C PRO A 478 -10.17 22.14 -9.28
N PHE A 479 -10.22 21.25 -8.27
CA PHE A 479 -11.02 20.03 -8.25
C PHE A 479 -12.16 20.05 -7.22
N CYS A 480 -12.30 21.12 -6.43
CA CYS A 480 -13.51 21.34 -5.64
C CYS A 480 -14.54 22.03 -6.53
N CYS A 481 -15.54 21.28 -7.00
CA CYS A 481 -16.78 21.92 -7.47
C CYS A 481 -17.33 22.76 -6.32
N PRO A 482 -17.63 24.05 -6.52
CA PRO A 482 -18.39 24.81 -5.54
C PRO A 482 -19.81 24.26 -5.57
N SER A 483 -20.21 23.49 -4.56
CA SER A 483 -21.63 23.31 -4.28
C SER A 483 -22.20 24.69 -3.96
N PRO A 484 -23.28 25.13 -4.63
CA PRO A 484 -23.86 26.44 -4.37
C PRO A 484 -24.45 26.44 -2.96
N CYS A 485 -23.93 27.30 -2.10
CA CYS A 485 -24.60 27.68 -0.86
C CYS A 485 -25.97 28.28 -1.21
N VAL A 486 -27.02 27.49 -1.07
CA VAL A 486 -28.39 28.01 -0.99
C VAL A 486 -28.56 28.54 0.43
N LEU A 487 -28.47 29.86 0.58
CA LEU A 487 -28.88 30.53 1.81
C LEU A 487 -30.42 30.45 1.90
N PRO A 488 -31.01 30.06 3.04
CA PRO A 488 -32.44 30.18 3.24
C PRO A 488 -32.79 31.66 3.42
N PHE A 489 -33.73 32.14 2.60
CA PHE A 489 -34.52 33.35 2.86
C PHE A 489 -35.77 32.97 3.64
#